data_AF-A0A5N6D6V5-F1
#
_entry.id   AF-A0A5N6D6V5-F1
#
_cell.length_a   1.000
_cell.length_b   1.000
_cell.length_c   1.000
_cell.angle_alpha   90.00
_cell.angle_beta   90.00
_cell.angle_gamma   90.00
#
_symmetry.space_group_name_H-M   'P 1'
#
loop_
_entity.id
_entity.type
_entity.pdbx_description
1 polymer ?
#
loop_
_entity_poly.entity_id
_entity_poly.type
_entity_poly.pdbx_seq_one_letter_code
_entity_poly.pdbx_strand_id
1 'polypeptide(L)'
;MGLGVGLGLGSQGPGPMLEEPAECRFSTSNPLGKLYMEWYLKQSNMDALPILEPVAKKHGISLFELALRWCVHHSKLQMPAKGGNDGVILGISSYEQLPQNVEACEKGPLPDEVVEALDKAWARTRGDAPTYWR
;
A
#
# COMPACT_ATOMS: atom_id res chain seq x y z
N MET A 1 5.05 4.14 -18.42
CA MET A 1 3.85 4.92 -18.02
C MET A 1 3.43 4.36 -16.67
N GLY A 2 3.87 4.92 -15.56
CA GLY A 2 3.28 6.14 -15.00
C GLY A 2 2.15 5.75 -14.05
N LEU A 3 2.44 5.01 -12.97
CA LEU A 3 1.54 4.89 -11.83
C LEU A 3 1.55 6.22 -11.06
N GLY A 4 1.14 7.29 -11.74
CA GLY A 4 0.48 8.38 -11.06
C GLY A 4 -0.87 7.81 -10.65
N VAL A 5 -1.04 7.54 -9.37
CA VAL A 5 -2.38 7.53 -8.79
C VAL A 5 -2.89 8.96 -8.99
N GLY A 6 -3.53 9.21 -10.13
CA GLY A 6 -4.30 10.41 -10.37
C GLY A 6 -5.56 10.34 -9.51
N LEU A 7 -5.40 10.40 -8.19
CA LEU A 7 -6.40 11.04 -7.35
C LEU A 7 -6.27 12.52 -7.67
N GLY A 8 -7.10 12.99 -8.61
CA GLY A 8 -7.27 14.41 -8.87
C GLY A 8 -7.72 15.05 -7.56
N LEU A 9 -6.80 15.71 -6.86
CA LEU A 9 -7.15 16.58 -5.76
C LEU A 9 -7.77 17.84 -6.37
N GLY A 10 -9.05 17.75 -6.72
CA GLY A 10 -9.87 18.88 -7.12
C GLY A 10 -10.01 19.84 -5.94
N SER A 11 -9.37 20.99 -6.02
CA SER A 11 -9.39 22.03 -4.99
C SER A 11 -10.68 22.86 -5.05
N GLN A 12 -11.80 22.37 -4.49
CA GLN A 12 -12.93 23.22 -4.06
C GLN A 12 -13.74 22.52 -2.94
N GLY A 13 -13.62 22.98 -1.68
CA GLY A 13 -14.44 22.53 -0.54
C GLY A 13 -13.68 21.78 0.57
N PRO A 14 -14.23 21.65 1.79
CA PRO A 14 -13.48 21.16 2.95
C PRO A 14 -13.32 19.63 2.87
N GLY A 15 -12.15 19.19 2.39
CA GLY A 15 -11.73 17.80 2.34
C GLY A 15 -11.65 17.26 0.90
N PRO A 16 -10.63 16.44 0.55
CA PRO A 16 -10.54 15.87 -0.78
C PRO A 16 -11.71 14.90 -1.00
N MET A 17 -12.62 15.24 -1.92
CA MET A 17 -13.63 14.30 -2.40
C MET A 17 -12.91 13.18 -3.15
N LEU A 18 -13.22 11.95 -2.77
CA LEU A 18 -12.69 10.74 -3.39
C LEU A 18 -13.34 10.58 -4.78
N GLU A 19 -12.71 11.13 -5.81
CA GLU A 19 -13.17 10.97 -7.20
C GLU A 19 -13.00 9.53 -7.69
N GLU A 20 -13.97 9.04 -8.47
CA GLU A 20 -13.95 7.66 -9.01
C GLU A 20 -12.82 7.47 -10.04
N PRO A 21 -11.93 6.48 -9.86
CA PRO A 21 -10.83 6.27 -10.80
C PRO A 21 -11.30 5.67 -12.14
N ALA A 22 -11.01 6.34 -13.26
CA ALA A 22 -11.47 5.92 -14.58
C ALA A 22 -10.89 4.56 -15.05
N GLU A 23 -9.57 4.34 -14.88
CA GLU A 23 -8.87 3.13 -15.37
C GLU A 23 -7.87 2.60 -14.34
N CYS A 24 -8.35 1.84 -13.34
CA CYS A 24 -7.49 1.07 -12.44
C CYS A 24 -8.26 -0.04 -11.72
N ARG A 25 -7.60 -0.74 -10.79
CA ARG A 25 -8.22 -1.80 -9.96
C ARG A 25 -9.46 -1.32 -9.18
N PHE A 26 -9.56 -0.01 -8.90
CA PHE A 26 -10.69 0.64 -8.22
C PHE A 26 -11.77 1.17 -9.19
N SER A 27 -11.60 0.99 -10.51
CA SER A 27 -12.57 1.48 -11.50
C SER A 27 -13.89 0.70 -11.42
N THR A 28 -15.01 1.42 -11.53
CA THR A 28 -16.36 0.86 -11.58
C THR A 28 -16.63 0.07 -12.87
N SER A 29 -15.73 0.16 -13.86
CA SER A 29 -15.76 -0.62 -15.10
C SER A 29 -15.54 -2.13 -14.90
N ASN A 30 -15.02 -2.57 -13.75
CA ASN A 30 -14.88 -3.99 -13.44
C ASN A 30 -15.70 -4.38 -12.18
N PRO A 31 -16.31 -5.60 -12.14
CA PRO A 31 -17.18 -6.01 -11.02
C PRO A 31 -16.52 -6.01 -9.64
N LEU A 32 -15.18 -6.14 -9.59
CA LEU A 32 -14.43 -6.13 -8.33
C LEU A 32 -14.10 -4.71 -7.86
N GLY A 33 -14.17 -3.70 -8.73
CA GLY A 33 -13.71 -2.34 -8.43
C GLY A 33 -14.50 -1.68 -7.31
N LYS A 34 -15.83 -1.82 -7.33
CA LYS A 34 -16.70 -1.37 -6.23
C LYS A 34 -16.29 -1.97 -4.90
N LEU A 35 -15.92 -3.25 -4.91
CA LEU A 35 -15.51 -3.94 -3.71
C LEU A 35 -14.13 -3.47 -3.21
N TYR A 36 -13.17 -3.28 -4.11
CA TYR A 36 -11.87 -2.72 -3.75
C TYR A 36 -12.01 -1.31 -3.17
N MET A 37 -12.90 -0.48 -3.70
CA MET A 37 -13.19 0.85 -3.13
C MET A 37 -13.77 0.74 -1.73
N GLU A 38 -14.76 -0.14 -1.52
CA GLU A 38 -15.35 -0.36 -0.21
C GLU A 38 -14.30 -0.76 0.83
N TRP A 39 -13.34 -1.60 0.45
CA TRP A 39 -12.28 -2.09 1.34
C TRP A 39 -11.17 -1.08 1.63
N TYR A 40 -10.66 -0.40 0.60
CA TYR A 40 -9.42 0.38 0.72
C TYR A 40 -9.61 1.89 0.59
N LEU A 41 -10.70 2.36 -0.02
CA LEU A 41 -10.97 3.78 -0.18
C LEU A 41 -11.69 4.34 1.05
N LYS A 42 -10.98 4.32 2.18
CA LYS A 42 -11.46 4.83 3.48
C LYS A 42 -10.72 6.10 3.87
N GLN A 43 -11.40 7.01 4.57
CA GLN A 43 -10.76 8.22 5.10
C GLN A 43 -9.59 7.89 6.02
N SER A 44 -9.71 6.85 6.85
CA SER A 44 -8.63 6.38 7.72
C SER A 44 -7.36 6.00 6.94
N ASN A 45 -7.50 5.41 5.74
CA ASN A 45 -6.36 5.11 4.87
C ASN A 45 -5.77 6.38 4.24
N MET A 46 -6.59 7.38 3.91
CA MET A 46 -6.11 8.69 3.43
C MET A 46 -5.35 9.43 4.53
N ASP A 47 -5.84 9.39 5.77
CA ASP A 47 -5.21 10.02 6.94
C ASP A 47 -3.88 9.35 7.33
N ALA A 48 -3.64 8.13 6.86
CA ALA A 48 -2.38 7.42 7.06
C ALA A 48 -1.25 7.91 6.13
N LEU A 49 -1.58 8.42 4.94
CA LEU A 49 -0.58 8.87 3.96
C LEU A 49 0.31 10.01 4.47
N PRO A 50 -0.22 11.07 5.11
CA PRO A 50 0.60 12.13 5.71
C PRO A 50 1.56 11.66 6.80
N ILE A 51 1.31 10.49 7.40
CA ILE A 51 2.20 9.88 8.40
C ILE A 51 3.37 9.19 7.69
N LEU A 52 3.10 8.48 6.60
CA LEU A 52 4.07 7.62 5.91
C LEU A 52 4.93 8.38 4.90
N GLU A 53 4.33 9.25 4.08
CA GLU A 53 5.01 9.91 2.95
C GLU A 53 6.25 10.70 3.36
N PRO A 54 6.23 11.53 4.43
CA PRO A 54 7.41 12.31 4.81
C PRO A 54 8.59 11.42 5.23
N VAL A 55 8.31 10.35 5.97
CA VAL A 55 9.32 9.43 6.48
C VAL A 55 9.87 8.55 5.35
N ALA A 56 9.00 8.02 4.49
CA ALA A 56 9.40 7.26 3.31
C ALA A 56 10.28 8.11 2.38
N LYS A 57 9.88 9.36 2.11
CA LYS A 57 10.64 10.32 1.30
C LYS A 57 12.00 10.65 1.91
N LYS A 58 12.09 10.86 3.24
CA LYS A 58 13.35 11.10 3.95
C LYS A 58 14.37 9.99 3.73
N HIS A 59 13.91 8.74 3.65
CA HIS A 59 14.77 7.56 3.43
C HIS A 59 14.92 7.18 1.95
N GLY A 60 14.33 7.94 1.02
CA GLY A 60 14.36 7.64 -0.41
C GLY A 60 13.60 6.37 -0.80
N ILE A 61 12.64 5.94 0.02
CA ILE A 61 11.87 4.71 -0.17
C ILE A 61 10.50 5.08 -0.75
N SER A 62 10.09 4.44 -1.84
CA SER A 62 8.71 4.59 -2.34
C SER A 62 7.72 3.88 -1.41
N LEU A 63 6.47 4.36 -1.33
CA LEU A 63 5.43 3.67 -0.52
C LEU A 63 5.21 2.22 -0.96
N PHE A 64 5.41 1.94 -2.25
CA PHE A 64 5.30 0.59 -2.80
C PHE A 64 6.44 -0.33 -2.32
N GLU A 65 7.69 0.11 -2.44
CA GLU A 65 8.85 -0.63 -1.90
C GLU A 65 8.70 -0.83 -0.39
N LEU A 66 8.26 0.20 0.33
CA LEU A 66 8.01 0.16 1.76
C LEU A 66 7.01 -0.95 2.13
N ALA A 67 5.89 -1.06 1.42
CA ALA A 67 4.89 -2.09 1.67
C ALA A 67 5.45 -3.50 1.47
N LEU A 68 6.21 -3.73 0.38
CA LEU A 68 6.81 -5.04 0.10
C LEU A 68 7.86 -5.43 1.15
N ARG A 69 8.77 -4.50 1.49
CA ARG A 69 9.79 -4.73 2.52
C ARG A 69 9.17 -4.98 3.89
N TRP A 70 8.06 -4.31 4.21
CA TRP A 70 7.33 -4.57 5.45
C TRP A 70 6.77 -6.00 5.49
N CYS A 71 6.15 -6.47 4.40
CA CYS A 71 5.65 -7.84 4.32
C CYS A 71 6.75 -8.88 4.56
N VAL A 72 7.93 -8.72 3.98
CA VAL A 72 9.03 -9.69 4.09
C VAL A 72 9.70 -9.65 5.46
N HIS A 73 9.97 -8.45 6.00
CA HIS A 73 10.85 -8.29 7.15
C HIS A 73 10.13 -8.09 8.48
N HIS A 74 8.99 -7.41 8.45
CA HIS A 74 8.32 -6.83 9.63
C HIS A 74 6.92 -7.39 9.90
N SER A 75 6.40 -8.23 9.01
CA SER A 75 5.16 -8.96 9.23
C SER A 75 5.36 -10.20 10.11
N LYS A 76 4.27 -10.92 10.39
CA LYS A 76 4.33 -12.21 11.11
C LYS A 76 4.77 -13.39 10.24
N LEU A 77 4.98 -13.19 8.93
CA LEU A 77 5.33 -14.25 7.99
C LEU A 77 6.68 -14.88 8.34
N GLN A 78 6.72 -16.21 8.35
CA GLN A 78 7.91 -17.02 8.49
C GLN A 78 8.47 -17.34 7.10
N MET A 79 9.20 -16.37 6.55
CA MET A 79 9.85 -16.51 5.24
C MET A 79 10.88 -17.65 5.24
N PRO A 80 11.22 -18.25 4.08
CA PRO A 80 12.22 -19.30 3.99
C PRO A 80 13.59 -18.93 4.55
N ALA A 81 14.01 -17.66 4.39
CA ALA A 81 15.24 -17.13 4.98
C ALA A 81 15.26 -17.14 6.52
N LYS A 82 14.09 -17.25 7.16
CA LYS A 82 13.91 -17.36 8.62
C LYS A 82 13.59 -18.80 9.06
N GLY A 83 13.69 -19.79 8.15
CA GLY A 83 13.42 -21.20 8.44
C GLY A 83 11.95 -21.62 8.32
N GLY A 84 11.08 -20.76 7.79
CA GLY A 84 9.67 -21.08 7.53
C GLY A 84 9.38 -21.45 6.07
N ASN A 85 8.10 -21.41 5.70
CA ASN A 85 7.62 -21.73 4.34
C ASN A 85 6.52 -20.77 3.86
N ASP A 86 6.41 -19.58 4.46
CA ASP A 86 5.45 -18.56 4.04
C ASP A 86 5.96 -17.80 2.80
N GLY A 87 5.04 -17.19 2.06
CA GLY A 87 5.35 -16.43 0.85
C GLY A 87 4.48 -15.19 0.65
N VAL A 88 4.95 -14.28 -0.19
CA VAL A 88 4.22 -13.08 -0.61
C VAL A 88 3.80 -13.24 -2.06
N ILE A 89 2.50 -13.11 -2.34
CA ILE A 89 1.96 -13.15 -3.71
C ILE A 89 2.10 -11.76 -4.33
N LEU A 90 2.85 -11.66 -5.42
CA LEU A 90 3.03 -10.42 -6.17
C LEU A 90 2.06 -10.35 -7.34
N GLY A 91 1.14 -9.38 -7.29
CA GLY A 91 0.28 -9.04 -8.42
C GLY A 91 0.93 -7.97 -9.31
N ILE A 92 1.10 -8.26 -10.59
CA ILE A 92 1.60 -7.31 -11.60
C ILE A 92 0.53 -7.03 -12.65
N SER A 93 0.50 -5.80 -13.16
CA SER A 93 -0.32 -5.42 -14.32
C SER A 93 0.48 -5.31 -15.61
N SER A 94 1.81 -5.29 -15.53
CA SER A 94 2.71 -5.37 -16.67
C SER A 94 4.00 -6.09 -16.27
N TYR A 95 4.67 -6.71 -17.24
CA TYR A 95 5.87 -7.50 -16.98
C TYR A 95 7.04 -6.64 -16.48
N GLU A 96 7.09 -5.37 -16.90
CA GLU A 96 8.12 -4.40 -16.53
C GLU A 96 8.12 -4.04 -15.04
N GLN A 97 7.02 -4.27 -14.32
CA GLN A 97 6.93 -4.08 -12.87
C GLN A 97 7.63 -5.20 -12.10
N LEU A 98 7.71 -6.40 -12.67
CA LEU A 98 8.19 -7.59 -11.97
C LEU A 98 9.61 -7.41 -11.40
N PRO A 99 10.62 -6.91 -12.15
CA PRO A 99 11.96 -6.72 -11.61
C PRO A 99 11.99 -5.78 -10.40
N GLN A 100 11.25 -4.67 -10.45
CA GLN A 100 11.19 -3.69 -9.36
C GLN A 100 10.52 -4.28 -8.11
N ASN A 101 9.46 -5.08 -8.30
CA ASN A 101 8.77 -5.74 -7.19
C ASN A 101 9.66 -6.80 -6.52
N VAL A 102 10.38 -7.60 -7.32
CA VAL A 102 11.31 -8.61 -6.80
C VAL A 102 12.47 -7.96 -6.07
N GLU A 103 13.08 -6.93 -6.66
CA GLU A 103 14.18 -6.18 -6.04
C GLU A 103 13.75 -5.60 -4.68
N ALA A 104 12.54 -5.03 -4.59
CA ALA A 104 12.01 -4.53 -3.32
C ALA A 104 11.87 -5.63 -2.25
N CYS A 105 11.50 -6.85 -2.61
CA CYS A 105 11.42 -7.98 -1.68
C CYS A 105 12.79 -8.49 -1.22
N GLU A 106 13.82 -8.39 -2.07
CA GLU A 106 15.19 -8.82 -1.77
C GLU A 106 15.97 -7.81 -0.92
N LYS A 107 15.57 -6.53 -0.93
CA LYS A 107 16.15 -5.50 -0.06
C LYS A 107 15.95 -5.84 1.41
N GLY A 108 16.87 -5.38 2.24
CA GLY A 108 16.87 -5.62 3.69
C GLY A 108 15.73 -4.92 4.46
N PRO A 109 15.73 -5.05 5.79
CA PRO A 109 14.69 -4.49 6.65
C PRO A 109 14.57 -2.96 6.49
N LEU A 110 13.37 -2.44 6.71
CA LEU A 110 13.12 -0.99 6.78
C LEU A 110 13.82 -0.37 8.01
N PRO A 111 14.25 0.91 7.94
CA PRO A 111 14.70 1.67 9.10
C PRO A 111 13.63 1.75 10.20
N ASP A 112 14.04 1.73 11.47
CA ASP A 112 13.11 1.74 12.63
C ASP A 112 12.11 2.91 12.59
N GLU A 113 12.55 4.09 12.18
CA GLU A 113 11.68 5.27 12.03
C GLU A 113 10.53 5.04 11.03
N VAL A 114 10.79 4.29 9.96
CA VAL A 114 9.76 3.93 8.96
C VAL A 114 8.79 2.91 9.55
N VAL A 115 9.29 1.95 10.33
CA VAL A 115 8.45 0.95 11.02
C VAL A 115 7.55 1.61 12.05
N GLU A 116 8.07 2.55 12.84
CA GLU A 116 7.27 3.31 13.81
C GLU A 116 6.17 4.14 13.13
N ALA A 117 6.45 4.72 11.96
CA ALA A 117 5.46 5.43 11.16
C ALA A 117 4.36 4.48 10.64
N LEU A 118 4.72 3.25 10.25
CA LEU A 118 3.79 2.19 9.87
C LEU A 118 2.88 1.77 11.02
N ASP A 119 3.43 1.63 12.23
CA ASP A 119 2.62 1.30 13.41
C ASP A 119 1.62 2.41 13.74
N LYS A 120 2.02 3.68 13.62
CA LYS A 120 1.14 4.84 13.79
C LYS A 120 0.04 4.87 12.72
N ALA A 121 0.40 4.60 11.47
CA ALA A 121 -0.56 4.49 10.37
C ALA A 121 -1.57 3.35 10.63
N TRP A 122 -1.09 2.16 11.02
CA TRP A 122 -1.94 1.02 11.36
C TRP A 122 -2.90 1.31 12.51
N ALA A 123 -2.46 2.05 13.54
CA ALA A 123 -3.32 2.45 14.64
C ALA A 123 -4.52 3.30 14.19
N ARG A 124 -4.41 4.03 13.06
CA ARG A 124 -5.49 4.81 12.45
C ARG A 124 -6.42 3.96 11.59
N THR A 125 -5.88 2.97 10.87
CA THR A 125 -6.62 2.23 9.84
C THR A 125 -7.25 0.94 10.34
N ARG A 126 -6.72 0.33 11.40
CA ARG A 126 -7.15 -1.00 11.88
C ARG A 126 -8.64 -1.14 12.21
N GLY A 127 -9.31 -0.03 12.56
CA GLY A 127 -10.74 -0.04 12.87
C GLY A 127 -11.63 -0.26 11.65
N ASP A 128 -11.16 0.16 10.46
CA ASP A 128 -11.88 0.05 9.20
C ASP A 128 -11.37 -1.10 8.32
N ALA A 129 -10.42 -1.90 8.82
CA ALA A 129 -9.83 -3.00 8.06
C ALA A 129 -10.89 -4.06 7.74
N PRO A 130 -11.00 -4.52 6.48
CA PRO A 130 -11.98 -5.54 6.12
C PRO A 130 -11.65 -6.88 6.79
N THR A 131 -12.69 -7.69 7.04
CA THR A 131 -12.49 -9.07 7.49
C THR A 131 -11.82 -9.90 6.40
N TYR A 132 -10.89 -10.78 6.79
CA TYR A 132 -10.18 -11.63 5.82
C TYR A 132 -11.02 -12.84 5.37
N TRP A 133 -12.07 -13.19 6.10
CA TRP A 133 -13.00 -14.27 5.77
C TRP A 133 -14.31 -13.70 5.23
N ARG A 134 -14.99 -14.51 4.44
CA ARG A 134 -16.33 -14.26 3.89
C ARG A 134 -17.16 -15.52 3.93
#